data_AF-A0A7J7PYJ0-F1
#
_entry.id   AF-A0A7J7PYJ0-F1
#
_cell.length_a   1.000
_cell.length_b   1.000
_cell.length_c   1.000
_cell.angle_alpha   90.00
_cell.angle_beta   90.00
_cell.angle_gamma   90.00
#
_symmetry.space_group_name_H-M   'P 1'
#
loop_
_entity.id
_entity.type
_entity.pdbx_description
1 polymer ?
#
loop_
_entity_poly.entity_id
_entity_poly.type
_entity_poly.pdbx_seq_one_letter_code
_entity_poly.pdbx_strand_id
1 'polypeptide(L)'
;MKVASKPPASLCAAPRGGVQFRSSKSLRGPGNKNNTDKLISFFTQLTFLAVWRALGTLSAPVARILALYIWAGRSVLKLTAFSQTLVLRLVGWLGAPAFRQSRARWIRRWSYVPLDVRKWHVVVAVAVSASLINSLVRRWLESCDERLRQMRAIQARMAAASSYSEWREFAQQLDAMGHCRGGDVSGKIRENLYDRKLLLQKLAHLQSVREHGNGREMMFALRTDLIRT
;
A
#
# COMPACT_ATOMS: atom_id res chain seq x y z
N MET A 1 -54.74 2.88 -2.84
CA MET A 1 -55.84 1.89 -2.89
C MET A 1 -55.50 0.83 -3.93
N LYS A 2 -55.08 -0.36 -3.51
CA LYS A 2 -54.88 -1.52 -4.39
C LYS A 2 -55.41 -2.75 -3.65
N VAL A 3 -56.26 -3.46 -4.39
CA VAL A 3 -57.26 -4.41 -3.93
C VAL A 3 -56.64 -5.75 -3.52
N ALA A 4 -57.18 -6.33 -2.46
CA ALA A 4 -56.88 -7.65 -1.92
C ALA A 4 -57.30 -8.78 -2.88
N SER A 5 -56.55 -9.88 -2.90
CA SER A 5 -57.11 -11.17 -3.29
C SER A 5 -56.53 -12.28 -2.41
N LYS A 6 -57.45 -12.97 -1.74
CA LYS A 6 -57.27 -14.06 -0.77
C LYS A 6 -57.71 -15.34 -1.50
N PRO A 7 -56.92 -16.42 -1.54
CA PRO A 7 -57.43 -17.70 -1.99
C PRO A 7 -58.08 -18.50 -0.84
N PRO A 8 -59.13 -19.30 -1.14
CA PRO A 8 -60.00 -19.95 -0.16
C PRO A 8 -59.49 -21.31 0.33
N ALA A 9 -60.02 -21.67 1.51
CA ALA A 9 -60.00 -23.01 2.07
C ALA A 9 -60.81 -23.99 1.20
N SER A 10 -60.30 -25.20 1.03
CA SER A 10 -61.09 -26.35 0.54
C SER A 10 -60.99 -27.50 1.55
N LEU A 11 -62.12 -27.71 2.25
CA LEU A 11 -62.48 -28.96 2.90
C LEU A 11 -62.67 -30.07 1.85
N CYS A 12 -62.16 -31.26 2.14
CA CYS A 12 -62.75 -32.57 1.80
C CYS A 12 -62.16 -33.57 2.82
N ALA A 13 -62.89 -33.92 3.88
CA ALA A 13 -63.82 -35.04 3.96
C ALA A 13 -63.11 -36.42 4.00
N ALA A 14 -63.32 -37.12 5.11
CA ALA A 14 -62.76 -38.41 5.50
C ALA A 14 -63.21 -39.59 4.61
N PRO A 15 -62.62 -40.78 4.82
CA PRO A 15 -63.46 -41.80 5.46
C PRO A 15 -62.78 -42.58 6.60
N ARG A 16 -63.62 -42.94 7.57
CA ARG A 16 -63.43 -43.97 8.58
C ARG A 16 -63.35 -45.35 7.92
N GLY A 17 -62.48 -46.20 8.47
CA GLY A 17 -62.38 -47.62 8.16
C GLY A 17 -60.96 -48.05 8.52
N GLY A 18 -60.72 -48.59 9.71
CA GLY A 18 -61.19 -49.92 10.05
C GLY A 18 -60.06 -50.89 9.69
N VAL A 19 -59.46 -51.48 10.72
CA VAL A 19 -58.72 -52.75 10.80
C VAL A 19 -57.62 -52.54 11.84
N GLN A 20 -57.98 -52.78 13.12
CA GLN A 20 -56.98 -53.15 14.11
C GLN A 20 -56.45 -54.52 13.72
N PHE A 21 -55.34 -54.56 13.02
CA PHE A 21 -54.60 -55.79 12.81
C PHE A 21 -53.96 -56.17 14.16
N ARG A 22 -54.67 -57.04 14.87
CA ARG A 22 -54.24 -57.69 16.10
C ARG A 22 -53.02 -58.54 15.75
N SER A 23 -51.84 -57.91 15.83
CA SER A 23 -50.55 -58.60 15.70
C SER A 23 -50.49 -59.64 16.81
N SER A 24 -50.72 -60.88 16.42
CA SER A 24 -50.48 -62.07 17.21
C SER A 24 -49.03 -62.01 17.67
N LYS A 25 -48.84 -61.60 18.92
CA LYS A 25 -47.61 -61.81 19.67
C LYS A 25 -47.37 -63.32 19.69
N SER A 26 -46.67 -63.79 18.67
CA SER A 26 -45.96 -65.06 18.67
C SER A 26 -45.04 -64.99 19.88
N LEU A 27 -45.46 -65.65 20.96
CA LEU A 27 -44.62 -66.13 22.05
C LEU A 27 -43.64 -67.13 21.44
N ARG A 28 -42.71 -66.61 20.63
CA ARG A 28 -41.45 -67.30 20.36
C ARG A 28 -40.74 -67.28 21.70
N GLY A 29 -40.80 -68.41 22.39
CA GLY A 29 -40.00 -68.65 23.58
C GLY A 29 -38.55 -68.23 23.32
N PRO A 30 -37.80 -67.85 24.37
CA PRO A 30 -36.39 -67.56 24.24
C PRO A 30 -35.68 -68.83 23.80
N GLY A 31 -35.66 -69.06 22.48
CA GLY A 31 -34.80 -70.04 21.85
C GLY A 31 -33.41 -69.67 22.32
N ASN A 32 -32.80 -70.60 23.04
CA ASN A 32 -31.46 -70.50 23.58
C ASN A 32 -30.49 -70.37 22.39
N LYS A 33 -30.44 -69.17 21.80
CA LYS A 33 -29.48 -68.81 20.77
C LYS A 33 -28.15 -68.89 21.46
N ASN A 34 -27.37 -69.89 21.04
CA ASN A 34 -26.04 -70.19 21.55
C ASN A 34 -25.28 -68.87 21.70
N ASN A 35 -24.62 -68.69 22.85
CA ASN A 35 -23.94 -67.43 23.18
C ASN A 35 -22.93 -67.00 22.09
N THR A 36 -22.47 -67.95 21.27
CA THR A 36 -21.65 -67.75 20.07
C THR A 36 -22.31 -66.85 19.02
N ASP A 37 -23.60 -67.01 18.74
CA ASP A 37 -24.28 -66.24 17.68
C ASP A 37 -24.49 -64.79 18.09
N LYS A 38 -24.71 -64.57 19.40
CA LYS A 38 -24.77 -63.22 19.97
C LYS A 38 -23.42 -62.54 19.83
N LEU A 39 -22.32 -63.22 20.20
CA LEU A 39 -20.97 -62.68 20.05
C LEU A 39 -20.67 -62.32 18.59
N ILE A 40 -20.99 -63.19 17.63
CA ILE A 40 -20.78 -62.91 16.20
C ILE A 40 -21.61 -61.70 15.75
N SER A 41 -22.86 -61.58 16.18
CA SER A 41 -23.71 -60.41 15.85
C SER A 41 -23.18 -59.11 16.46
N PHE A 42 -22.61 -59.17 17.68
CA PHE A 42 -21.98 -58.00 18.29
C PHE A 42 -20.70 -57.61 17.55
N PHE A 43 -19.83 -58.55 17.21
CA PHE A 43 -18.60 -58.27 16.46
C PHE A 43 -18.87 -57.71 15.06
N THR A 44 -19.88 -58.24 14.35
CA THR A 44 -20.28 -57.72 13.03
C THR A 44 -20.88 -56.31 13.12
N GLN A 45 -21.68 -56.00 14.14
CA GLN A 45 -22.17 -54.64 14.37
C GLN A 45 -21.03 -53.66 14.73
N LEU A 46 -20.07 -54.11 15.55
CA LEU A 46 -18.93 -53.29 15.98
C LEU A 46 -17.98 -52.99 14.82
N THR A 47 -17.69 -53.99 13.99
CA THR A 47 -16.87 -53.82 12.77
C THR A 47 -17.58 -52.95 11.74
N PHE A 48 -18.89 -53.11 11.55
CA PHE A 48 -19.67 -52.25 10.65
C PHE A 48 -19.65 -50.78 11.11
N LEU A 49 -19.85 -50.53 12.41
CA LEU A 49 -19.74 -49.19 12.99
C LEU A 49 -18.34 -48.59 12.85
N ALA A 50 -17.29 -49.41 13.03
CA ALA A 50 -15.90 -48.97 12.86
C ALA A 50 -15.59 -48.61 11.40
N VAL A 51 -16.00 -49.44 10.45
CA VAL A 51 -15.84 -49.18 9.01
C VAL A 51 -16.64 -47.94 8.60
N TRP A 52 -17.87 -47.78 9.09
CA TRP A 52 -18.70 -46.62 8.81
C TRP A 52 -18.09 -45.33 9.34
N ARG A 53 -17.51 -45.35 10.55
CA ARG A 53 -16.78 -44.21 11.10
C ARG A 53 -15.51 -43.90 10.31
N ALA A 54 -14.75 -44.92 9.91
CA ALA A 54 -13.55 -44.73 9.08
C ALA A 54 -13.89 -44.13 7.70
N LEU A 55 -15.00 -44.56 7.09
CA LEU A 55 -15.47 -44.01 5.82
C LEU A 55 -15.97 -42.56 5.98
N GLY A 56 -16.59 -42.23 7.11
CA GLY A 56 -16.97 -40.87 7.46
C GLY A 56 -15.78 -39.93 7.66
N THR A 57 -14.71 -40.39 8.32
CA THR A 57 -13.49 -39.58 8.51
C THR A 57 -12.71 -39.40 7.21
N LEU A 58 -12.72 -40.40 6.32
CA LEU A 58 -12.09 -40.32 4.99
C LEU A 58 -12.86 -39.43 4.01
N SER A 59 -14.19 -39.32 4.13
CA SER A 59 -15.02 -38.46 3.27
C SER A 59 -15.12 -37.00 3.75
N ALA A 60 -14.86 -36.73 5.04
CA ALA A 60 -14.83 -35.40 5.61
C ALA A 60 -13.87 -34.40 4.90
N PRO A 61 -12.60 -34.74 4.56
CA PRO A 61 -11.73 -33.82 3.85
C PRO A 61 -12.22 -33.50 2.43
N VAL A 62 -12.80 -34.48 1.72
CA VAL A 62 -13.33 -34.30 0.36
C VAL A 62 -14.51 -33.32 0.35
N ALA A 63 -15.43 -33.47 1.31
CA ALA A 63 -16.56 -32.55 1.47
C ALA A 63 -16.11 -31.12 1.82
N ARG A 64 -15.06 -30.97 2.65
CA ARG A 64 -14.47 -29.66 2.97
C ARG A 64 -13.83 -28.99 1.76
N ILE A 65 -13.11 -29.75 0.94
CA ILE A 65 -12.49 -29.24 -0.30
C ILE A 65 -13.58 -28.77 -1.26
N LEU A 66 -14.63 -29.59 -1.50
CA LEU A 66 -15.77 -29.21 -2.34
C LEU A 66 -16.49 -27.96 -1.81
N ALA A 67 -16.72 -27.86 -0.50
CA ALA A 67 -17.33 -26.68 0.11
C ALA A 67 -16.47 -25.42 -0.09
N LEU A 68 -15.14 -25.52 0.04
CA LEU A 68 -14.22 -24.42 -0.23
C LEU A 68 -14.24 -24.01 -1.70
N TYR A 69 -14.28 -24.96 -2.65
CA TYR A 69 -14.40 -24.66 -4.07
C TYR A 69 -15.73 -23.96 -4.41
N ILE A 70 -16.85 -24.42 -3.86
CA ILE A 70 -18.17 -23.78 -4.06
C ILE A 70 -18.21 -22.39 -3.42
N TRP A 71 -17.60 -22.23 -2.24
CA TRP A 71 -17.52 -20.95 -1.54
C TRP A 71 -16.61 -19.95 -2.28
N ALA A 72 -15.44 -20.39 -2.74
CA ALA A 72 -14.54 -19.59 -3.57
C ALA A 72 -15.22 -19.18 -4.88
N GLY A 73 -15.91 -20.11 -5.56
CA GLY A 73 -16.68 -19.81 -6.77
C GLY A 73 -17.78 -18.77 -6.54
N ARG A 74 -18.56 -18.88 -5.46
CA ARG A 74 -19.58 -17.88 -5.11
C ARG A 74 -18.97 -16.51 -4.77
N SER A 75 -17.82 -16.48 -4.10
CA SER A 75 -17.12 -15.25 -3.77
C SER A 75 -16.56 -14.57 -5.03
N VAL A 76 -16.01 -15.33 -5.97
CA VAL A 76 -15.55 -14.82 -7.27
C VAL A 76 -16.72 -14.26 -8.09
N LEU A 77 -17.88 -14.93 -8.09
CA LEU A 77 -19.09 -14.40 -8.76
C LEU A 77 -19.59 -13.10 -8.13
N LYS A 78 -19.53 -12.97 -6.80
CA LYS A 78 -19.88 -11.72 -6.11
C LYS A 78 -18.87 -10.60 -6.40
N LEU A 79 -17.58 -10.91 -6.41
CA LEU A 79 -16.51 -9.97 -6.74
C LEU A 79 -16.61 -9.46 -8.17
N THR A 80 -16.94 -10.33 -9.12
CA THR A 80 -17.12 -9.97 -10.53
C THR A 80 -18.39 -9.14 -10.74
N ALA A 81 -19.51 -9.47 -10.09
CA ALA A 81 -20.71 -8.64 -10.13
C ALA A 81 -20.46 -7.25 -9.49
N PHE A 82 -19.72 -7.20 -8.38
CA PHE A 82 -19.34 -5.95 -7.73
C PHE A 82 -18.37 -5.12 -8.60
N SER A 83 -17.41 -5.76 -9.26
CA SER A 83 -16.51 -5.06 -10.17
C SER A 83 -17.25 -4.54 -11.41
N GLN A 84 -18.18 -5.30 -11.98
CA GLN A 84 -19.02 -4.85 -13.08
C GLN A 84 -19.87 -3.63 -12.70
N THR A 85 -20.53 -3.66 -11.54
CA THR A 85 -21.31 -2.52 -11.07
C THR A 85 -20.46 -1.28 -10.79
N LEU A 86 -19.24 -1.47 -10.25
CA LEU A 86 -18.28 -0.38 -10.10
C LEU A 86 -17.83 0.19 -11.45
N VAL A 87 -17.50 -0.66 -12.43
CA VAL A 87 -17.07 -0.23 -13.76
C VAL A 87 -18.21 0.53 -14.45
N LEU A 88 -19.44 0.00 -14.44
CA LEU A 88 -20.59 0.69 -15.02
C LEU A 88 -20.89 2.02 -14.32
N ARG A 89 -20.74 2.08 -12.99
CA ARG A 89 -20.91 3.31 -12.22
C ARG A 89 -19.82 4.33 -12.54
N LEU A 90 -18.57 3.90 -12.70
CA LEU A 90 -17.45 4.74 -13.11
C LEU A 90 -17.65 5.26 -14.53
N VAL A 91 -18.02 4.40 -15.47
CA VAL A 91 -18.31 4.79 -16.86
C VAL A 91 -19.47 5.79 -16.92
N GLY A 92 -20.56 5.52 -16.19
CA GLY A 92 -21.69 6.46 -16.07
C GLY A 92 -21.30 7.78 -15.42
N TRP A 93 -20.42 7.74 -14.42
CA TRP A 93 -19.90 8.95 -13.78
C TRP A 93 -18.97 9.74 -14.70
N LEU A 94 -18.08 9.08 -15.45
CA LEU A 94 -17.14 9.69 -16.40
C LEU A 94 -17.85 10.28 -17.63
N GLY A 95 -18.95 9.66 -18.07
CA GLY A 95 -19.77 10.13 -19.19
C GLY A 95 -20.61 11.36 -18.87
N ALA A 96 -20.82 11.67 -17.57
CA ALA A 96 -21.59 12.84 -17.17
C ALA A 96 -20.79 14.16 -17.40
N PRO A 97 -21.46 15.26 -17.79
CA PRO A 97 -20.81 16.57 -17.93
C PRO A 97 -20.26 17.04 -16.59
N ALA A 98 -19.02 17.57 -16.59
CA ALA A 98 -18.29 17.90 -15.37
C ALA A 98 -18.90 19.07 -14.58
N PHE A 99 -19.52 20.03 -15.27
CA PHE A 99 -19.90 21.32 -14.68
C PHE A 99 -21.42 21.58 -14.61
N ARG A 100 -22.26 20.57 -14.85
CA ARG A 100 -23.73 20.76 -14.89
C ARG A 100 -24.35 21.15 -13.55
N GLN A 101 -23.64 21.00 -12.42
CA GLN A 101 -24.19 21.20 -11.08
C GLN A 101 -23.24 21.85 -10.08
N SER A 102 -22.13 22.45 -10.52
CA SER A 102 -21.22 23.15 -9.60
C SER A 102 -21.84 24.48 -9.15
N ARG A 103 -22.33 24.54 -7.91
CA ARG A 103 -22.80 25.77 -7.22
C ARG A 103 -21.70 26.85 -7.05
N ALA A 104 -20.48 26.59 -7.51
CA ALA A 104 -19.37 27.52 -7.41
C ALA A 104 -19.60 28.73 -8.32
N ARG A 105 -20.03 29.86 -7.71
CA ARG A 105 -20.24 31.16 -8.40
C ARG A 105 -19.02 31.62 -9.21
N TRP A 106 -17.81 31.22 -8.79
CA TRP A 106 -16.54 31.59 -9.44
C TRP A 106 -16.37 30.94 -10.82
N ILE A 107 -16.81 29.69 -10.99
CA ILE A 107 -16.68 28.97 -12.27
C ILE A 107 -17.61 29.59 -13.33
N ARG A 108 -18.78 30.11 -12.93
CA ARG A 108 -19.70 30.79 -13.86
C ARG A 108 -19.06 32.01 -14.55
N ARG A 109 -18.16 32.72 -13.87
CA ARG A 109 -17.49 33.91 -14.43
C ARG A 109 -16.49 33.56 -15.54
N TRP A 110 -15.99 32.33 -15.55
CA TRP A 110 -15.02 31.82 -16.54
C TRP A 110 -15.69 30.90 -17.58
N SER A 111 -16.97 30.56 -17.40
CA SER A 111 -17.76 29.65 -18.24
C SER A 111 -18.34 30.32 -19.50
N TYR A 112 -17.77 31.43 -19.98
CA TYR A 112 -18.23 32.07 -21.23
C TYR A 112 -17.87 31.28 -22.49
N VAL A 113 -16.96 30.30 -22.38
CA VAL A 113 -16.67 29.36 -23.47
C VAL A 113 -17.46 28.08 -23.20
N PRO A 114 -18.37 27.65 -24.10
CA PRO A 114 -19.05 26.36 -24.00
C PRO A 114 -18.05 25.24 -24.31
N LEU A 115 -17.13 25.01 -23.39
CA LEU A 115 -16.24 23.86 -23.41
C LEU A 115 -17.08 22.67 -22.93
N ASP A 116 -17.55 21.84 -23.86
CA ASP A 116 -18.24 20.57 -23.57
C ASP A 116 -17.24 19.53 -23.03
N VAL A 117 -16.67 19.85 -21.87
CA VAL A 117 -15.61 19.07 -21.24
C VAL A 117 -16.28 17.98 -20.41
N ARG A 118 -16.29 16.78 -20.99
CA ARG A 118 -16.63 15.55 -20.27
C ARG A 118 -15.61 15.29 -19.16
N LYS A 119 -16.04 14.69 -18.05
CA LYS A 119 -15.18 14.45 -16.86
C LYS A 119 -13.92 13.62 -17.17
N TRP A 120 -13.95 12.75 -18.19
CA TRP A 120 -12.78 11.98 -18.58
C TRP A 120 -11.60 12.88 -18.99
N HIS A 121 -11.86 14.01 -19.66
CA HIS A 121 -10.81 14.96 -20.04
C HIS A 121 -10.14 15.58 -18.81
N VAL A 122 -10.91 15.87 -17.76
CA VAL A 122 -10.36 16.39 -16.48
C VAL A 122 -9.47 15.35 -15.84
N VAL A 123 -9.91 14.10 -15.79
CA VAL A 123 -9.11 12.99 -15.23
C VAL A 123 -7.82 12.81 -16.02
N VAL A 124 -7.87 12.84 -17.35
CA VAL A 124 -6.68 12.73 -18.20
C VAL A 124 -5.77 13.94 -18.03
N ALA A 125 -6.29 15.16 -17.98
CA ALA A 125 -5.49 16.35 -17.74
C ALA A 125 -4.79 16.29 -16.36
N VAL A 126 -5.47 15.81 -15.33
CA VAL A 126 -4.88 15.61 -13.99
C VAL A 126 -3.80 14.51 -14.04
N ALA A 127 -4.05 13.40 -14.72
CA ALA A 127 -3.06 12.33 -14.85
C ALA A 127 -1.80 12.79 -15.60
N VAL A 128 -1.98 13.52 -16.71
CA VAL A 128 -0.88 14.08 -17.51
C VAL A 128 -0.09 15.11 -16.70
N SER A 129 -0.77 16.05 -16.04
CA SER A 129 -0.09 17.06 -15.22
C SER A 129 0.64 16.45 -14.02
N ALA A 130 0.04 15.48 -13.33
CA ALA A 130 0.70 14.73 -12.26
C ALA A 130 1.96 14.00 -12.77
N SER A 131 1.89 13.39 -13.96
CA SER A 131 3.05 12.73 -14.57
C SER A 131 4.18 13.72 -14.90
N LEU A 132 3.84 14.87 -15.47
CA LEU A 132 4.80 15.93 -15.78
C LEU A 132 5.46 16.48 -14.50
N ILE A 133 4.67 16.77 -13.48
CA ILE A 133 5.17 17.24 -12.18
C ILE A 133 6.11 16.19 -11.58
N ASN A 134 5.72 14.92 -11.58
CA ASN A 134 6.55 13.84 -11.05
C ASN A 134 7.87 13.71 -11.83
N SER A 135 7.85 13.86 -13.16
CA SER A 135 9.06 13.88 -13.98
C SER A 135 9.97 15.07 -13.65
N LEU A 136 9.40 16.26 -13.44
CA LEU A 136 10.16 17.45 -13.06
C LEU A 136 10.78 17.30 -11.67
N VAL A 137 10.02 16.76 -10.71
CA VAL A 137 10.49 16.50 -9.35
C VAL A 137 11.64 15.50 -9.38
N ARG A 138 11.53 14.40 -10.13
CA ARG A 138 12.62 13.42 -10.28
C ARG A 138 13.87 14.06 -10.87
N ARG A 139 13.74 14.81 -11.96
CA ARG A 139 14.87 15.51 -12.59
C ARG A 139 15.52 16.52 -11.64
N TRP A 140 14.72 17.20 -10.83
CA TRP A 140 15.21 18.13 -9.81
C TRP A 140 15.94 17.41 -8.67
N LEU A 141 15.43 16.27 -8.22
CA LEU A 141 16.09 15.43 -7.22
C LEU A 141 17.42 14.88 -7.74
N GLU A 142 17.45 14.35 -8.97
CA GLU A 142 18.69 13.88 -9.62
C GLU A 142 19.74 15.00 -9.73
N SER A 143 19.30 16.21 -10.09
CA SER A 143 20.18 17.38 -10.15
C SER A 143 20.69 17.79 -8.76
N CYS A 144 19.86 17.66 -7.72
CA CYS A 144 20.25 17.90 -6.34
C CYS A 144 21.24 16.85 -5.85
N ASP A 145 21.01 15.58 -6.17
CA ASP A 145 21.86 14.46 -5.76
C ASP A 145 23.25 14.56 -6.38
N GLU A 146 23.35 14.92 -7.67
CA GLU A 146 24.64 15.10 -8.33
C GLU A 146 25.44 16.24 -7.70
N ARG A 147 24.79 17.35 -7.37
CA ARG A 147 25.42 18.46 -6.63
C ARG A 147 25.88 18.03 -5.24
N LEU A 148 25.07 17.25 -4.53
CA LEU A 148 25.45 16.73 -3.21
C LEU A 148 26.66 15.78 -3.30
N ARG A 149 26.72 14.94 -4.35
CA ARG A 149 27.89 14.08 -4.60
C ARG A 149 29.15 14.90 -4.87
N GLN A 150 29.05 15.94 -5.69
CA GLN A 150 30.17 16.85 -5.98
C GLN A 150 30.66 17.58 -4.72
N MET A 151 29.73 18.07 -3.89
CA MET A 151 30.07 18.69 -2.60
C MET A 151 30.79 17.70 -1.67
N ARG A 152 30.29 16.46 -1.53
CA ARG A 152 30.94 15.43 -0.71
C ARG A 152 32.32 15.05 -1.24
N ALA A 153 32.48 14.96 -2.56
CA ALA A 153 33.77 14.64 -3.18
C ALA A 153 34.81 15.74 -2.89
N ILE A 154 34.43 17.01 -2.98
CA ILE A 154 35.33 18.13 -2.66
C ILE A 154 35.64 18.18 -1.16
N GLN A 155 34.65 17.93 -0.30
CA GLN A 155 34.90 17.79 1.14
C GLN A 155 35.87 16.66 1.48
N ALA A 156 35.76 15.51 0.81
CA ALA A 156 36.70 14.40 1.00
C ALA A 156 38.13 14.79 0.56
N ARG A 157 38.27 15.54 -0.55
CA ARG A 157 39.56 16.08 -1.00
C ARG A 157 40.13 17.12 -0.03
N MET A 158 39.28 17.96 0.56
CA MET A 158 39.68 18.90 1.61
C MET A 158 40.20 18.18 2.85
N ALA A 159 39.54 17.09 3.28
CA ALA A 159 39.97 16.30 4.43
C ALA A 159 41.30 15.56 4.18
N ALA A 160 41.58 15.19 2.93
CA ALA A 160 42.82 14.53 2.52
C ALA A 160 43.96 15.50 2.17
N ALA A 161 43.73 16.82 2.19
CA ALA A 161 44.72 17.81 1.79
C ALA A 161 45.89 17.83 2.78
N SER A 162 47.11 17.74 2.26
CA SER A 162 48.34 17.69 3.06
C SER A 162 48.92 19.08 3.36
N SER A 163 48.50 20.08 2.56
CA SER A 163 48.97 21.46 2.62
C SER A 163 47.81 22.47 2.64
N TYR A 164 48.06 23.63 3.27
CA TYR A 164 47.07 24.70 3.37
C TYR A 164 46.70 25.31 2.01
N SER A 165 47.62 25.38 1.05
CA SER A 165 47.35 25.89 -0.30
C SER A 165 46.36 24.99 -1.06
N GLU A 166 46.57 23.68 -1.03
CA GLU A 166 45.64 22.70 -1.62
C GLU A 166 44.27 22.77 -0.95
N TRP A 167 44.26 22.87 0.39
CA TRP A 167 43.03 23.01 1.15
C TRP A 167 42.26 24.30 0.76
N ARG A 168 42.97 25.41 0.57
CA ARG A 168 42.40 26.71 0.17
C ARG A 168 41.77 26.66 -1.22
N GLU A 169 42.41 26.00 -2.17
CA GLU A 169 41.88 25.84 -3.53
C GLU A 169 40.57 25.04 -3.53
N PHE A 170 40.50 23.94 -2.78
CA PHE A 170 39.26 23.17 -2.65
C PHE A 170 38.17 23.93 -1.88
N ALA A 171 38.55 24.74 -0.88
CA ALA A 171 37.62 25.62 -0.20
C ALA A 171 37.02 26.67 -1.13
N GLN A 172 37.82 27.27 -2.02
CA GLN A 172 37.34 28.20 -3.05
C GLN A 172 36.40 27.53 -4.06
N GLN A 173 36.71 26.29 -4.47
CA GLN A 173 35.82 25.50 -5.34
C GLN A 173 34.49 25.18 -4.65
N LEU A 174 34.51 24.88 -3.35
CA LEU A 174 33.30 24.63 -2.57
C LEU A 174 32.44 25.90 -2.41
N ASP A 175 33.06 27.06 -2.20
CA ASP A 175 32.38 28.34 -2.06
C ASP A 175 31.73 28.79 -3.39
N ALA A 176 32.44 28.60 -4.51
CA ALA A 176 31.91 28.87 -5.85
C ALA A 176 30.64 28.05 -6.17
N MET A 177 30.54 26.82 -5.65
CA MET A 177 29.32 26.00 -5.77
C MET A 177 28.23 26.36 -4.75
N GLY A 178 28.60 26.90 -3.59
CA GLY A 178 27.72 27.20 -2.46
C GLY A 178 26.87 28.47 -2.62
N HIS A 179 27.29 29.43 -3.44
CA HIS A 179 26.57 30.70 -3.66
C HIS A 179 25.16 30.58 -4.26
N CYS A 180 24.71 29.37 -4.64
CA CYS A 180 23.35 29.13 -5.14
C CYS A 180 22.33 28.69 -4.08
N ARG A 181 22.67 28.64 -2.77
CA ARG A 181 21.75 28.12 -1.73
C ARG A 181 21.73 28.99 -0.48
N GLY A 182 20.64 29.75 -0.29
CA GLY A 182 20.26 30.27 1.00
C GLY A 182 19.78 29.15 1.93
N GLY A 183 20.26 29.14 3.18
CA GLY A 183 19.69 28.37 4.29
C GLY A 183 20.42 27.09 4.67
N ASP A 184 21.34 27.22 5.64
CA ASP A 184 21.35 26.45 6.90
C ASP A 184 21.35 24.91 6.90
N VAL A 185 22.39 24.27 6.34
CA VAL A 185 22.67 22.85 6.66
C VAL A 185 24.12 22.61 7.11
N SER A 186 24.91 23.67 7.33
CA SER A 186 26.36 23.54 7.56
C SER A 186 26.79 23.43 9.03
N GLY A 187 25.90 23.30 10.01
CA GLY A 187 26.29 23.35 11.44
C GLY A 187 27.07 22.11 11.94
N LYS A 188 26.58 20.89 11.68
CA LYS A 188 27.10 19.68 12.35
C LYS A 188 28.41 19.09 11.81
N ILE A 189 28.83 19.48 10.61
CA ILE A 189 30.06 18.95 9.97
C ILE A 189 31.27 19.88 10.21
N ARG A 190 31.03 21.10 10.70
CA ARG A 190 32.05 22.15 10.86
C ARG A 190 33.08 21.88 11.96
N GLU A 191 32.73 21.11 12.98
CA GLU A 191 33.57 20.97 14.18
C GLU A 191 34.69 19.94 14.04
N ASN A 192 34.63 19.02 13.07
CA ASN A 192 35.57 17.89 12.97
C ASN A 192 36.63 18.00 11.86
N LEU A 193 36.71 19.15 11.17
CA LEU A 193 37.58 19.34 9.99
C LEU A 193 38.88 20.11 10.30
N TYR A 194 39.15 20.40 11.56
CA TYR A 194 40.36 21.11 11.97
C TYR A 194 41.42 20.14 12.48
N ASP A 195 42.31 19.73 11.57
CA ASP A 195 43.56 19.12 11.99
C ASP A 195 44.47 20.20 12.59
N ARG A 196 45.05 19.94 13.77
CA ARG A 196 45.87 20.90 14.53
C ARG A 196 47.03 21.46 13.70
N LYS A 197 47.55 20.64 12.78
CA LYS A 197 48.60 21.00 11.83
C LYS A 197 48.16 22.09 10.84
N LEU A 198 46.91 22.04 10.41
CA LEU A 198 46.34 22.94 9.42
C LEU A 198 46.04 24.32 10.03
N LEU A 199 45.67 24.35 11.32
CA LEU A 199 45.55 25.58 12.10
C LEU A 199 46.89 26.31 12.26
N LEU A 200 47.97 25.57 12.53
CA LEU A 200 49.31 26.15 12.65
C LEU A 200 49.81 26.72 11.32
N GLN A 201 49.58 26.03 10.21
CA GLN A 201 49.90 26.56 8.87
C GLN A 201 49.08 27.81 8.52
N LYS A 202 47.79 27.84 8.89
CA LYS A 202 46.94 29.03 8.69
C LYS A 202 47.43 30.23 9.50
N LEU A 203 47.87 30.02 10.75
CA LEU A 203 48.44 31.10 11.58
C LEU A 203 49.73 31.66 10.97
N ALA A 204 50.63 30.80 10.50
CA ALA A 204 51.84 31.22 9.80
C ALA A 204 51.53 32.00 8.52
N HIS A 205 50.52 31.57 7.75
CA HIS A 205 50.07 32.28 6.56
C HIS A 205 49.48 33.67 6.90
N LEU A 206 48.61 33.77 7.91
CA LEU A 206 48.05 35.05 8.34
C LEU A 206 49.13 36.02 8.87
N GLN A 207 50.15 35.50 9.56
CA GLN A 207 51.32 36.29 9.97
C GLN A 207 52.07 36.81 8.74
N SER A 208 52.32 35.96 7.74
CA SER A 208 52.97 36.39 6.49
C SER A 208 52.15 37.44 5.72
N VAL A 209 50.82 37.30 5.63
CA VAL A 209 49.94 38.26 4.94
C VAL A 209 49.89 39.59 5.68
N ARG A 210 49.94 39.56 7.03
CA ARG A 210 50.04 40.76 7.86
C ARG A 210 51.35 41.50 7.62
N GLU A 211 52.46 40.78 7.53
CA GLU A 211 53.78 41.34 7.22
C GLU A 211 53.85 41.95 5.81
N HIS A 212 53.14 41.37 4.84
CA HIS A 212 53.06 41.88 3.46
C HIS A 212 52.03 43.02 3.26
N GLY A 213 51.21 43.35 4.27
CA GLY A 213 50.30 44.50 4.24
C GLY A 213 49.12 44.38 3.25
N ASN A 214 48.83 43.20 2.71
CA ASN A 214 47.76 43.01 1.73
C ASN A 214 46.37 42.91 2.41
N GLY A 215 45.80 44.06 2.76
CA GLY A 215 44.53 44.14 3.49
C GLY A 215 43.33 43.46 2.80
N ARG A 216 43.38 43.31 1.46
CA ARG A 216 42.33 42.63 0.69
C ARG A 216 42.33 41.12 0.95
N GLU A 217 43.51 40.51 1.04
CA GLU A 217 43.66 39.09 1.40
C GLU A 217 43.34 38.84 2.87
N MET A 218 43.71 39.77 3.75
CA MET A 218 43.37 39.67 5.18
C MET A 218 41.86 39.73 5.41
N MET A 219 41.15 40.65 4.73
CA MET A 219 39.68 40.71 4.74
C MET A 219 39.02 39.47 4.14
N PHE A 220 39.59 38.90 3.08
CA PHE A 220 39.08 37.65 2.51
C PHE A 220 39.23 36.48 3.50
N ALA A 221 40.40 36.34 4.13
CA ALA A 221 40.66 35.30 5.12
C ALA A 221 39.71 35.43 6.34
N LEU A 222 39.50 36.65 6.83
CA LEU A 222 38.53 36.93 7.90
C LEU A 222 37.08 36.65 7.48
N ARG A 223 36.69 37.00 6.25
CA ARG A 223 35.36 36.74 5.72
C ARG A 223 35.09 35.24 5.57
N THR A 224 36.08 34.47 5.11
CA THR A 224 35.97 33.00 5.06
C THR A 224 35.89 32.37 6.45
N ASP A 225 36.40 33.03 7.48
CA ASP A 225 36.26 32.60 8.88
C ASP A 225 34.86 32.90 9.43
N LEU A 226 34.32 34.09 9.15
CA LEU A 226 33.00 34.55 9.56
C LEU A 226 31.85 33.79 8.89
N ILE A 227 31.99 33.41 7.61
CA ILE A 227 31.00 32.57 6.91
C ILE A 227 30.98 31.14 7.51
N ARG A 228 32.02 30.77 8.29
CA ARG A 228 32.25 29.42 8.81
C ARG A 228 31.85 29.25 10.28
N THR A 229 31.54 30.30 11.03
CA THR A 229 30.77 30.23 12.30
C THR A 229 29.28 30.23 12.00
#